data_AF-A0A7W0SF86-F1
#
_entry.id   AF-A0A7W0SF86-F1
#
_cell.length_a   1.000
_cell.length_b   1.000
_cell.length_c   1.000
_cell.angle_alpha   90.00
_cell.angle_beta   90.00
_cell.angle_gamma   90.00
#
_symmetry.space_group_name_H-M   'P 1'
#
loop_
_entity.id
_entity.type
_entity.pdbx_description
1 polymer ?
#
loop_
_entity_poly.entity_id
_entity_poly.type
_entity_poly.pdbx_seq_one_letter_code
_entity_poly.pdbx_strand_id
1 'polypeptide(L)' 'MEFLAHIEQDIPPDMDKQRLGAIKRAEHDRGRQLVSDGKLRRIWRIPGRRAPYSLYQVDSPEELHEVLSSLPLSPWTSR' A
#
# COMPACT_ATOMS: atom_id res chain seq x y z
N MET A 1 -9.65 9.65 12.22
CA MET A 1 -10.62 9.60 11.11
C MET A 1 -10.43 8.31 10.32
N GLU A 2 -11.47 7.81 9.66
CA GLU A 2 -11.38 6.61 8.81
C GLU A 2 -11.32 6.99 7.34
N PHE A 3 -10.46 6.30 6.58
CA PHE A 3 -10.30 6.50 5.14
C PHE A 3 -10.33 5.16 4.42
N LEU A 4 -11.14 5.08 3.35
CA LEU A 4 -11.11 3.97 2.41
C LEU A 4 -10.17 4.33 1.25
N ALA A 5 -9.11 3.55 1.07
CA ALA A 5 -8.18 3.70 -0.04
C ALA A 5 -8.35 2.54 -1.02
N HIS A 6 -8.35 2.87 -2.32
CA HIS A 6 -8.27 1.90 -3.41
C HIS A 6 -7.00 2.22 -4.21
N ILE A 7 -6.05 1.30 -4.23
CA ILE A 7 -4.71 1.54 -4.78
C ILE A 7 -4.47 0.55 -5.90
N GLU A 8 -4.33 1.01 -7.14
CA GLU A 8 -4.04 0.14 -8.28
C GLU A 8 -2.54 0.11 -8.57
N GLN A 9 -1.95 -1.08 -8.60
CA GLN A 9 -0.53 -1.29 -8.85
C GLN A 9 -0.26 -1.38 -10.36
N ASP A 10 0.39 -0.36 -10.90
CA ASP A 10 0.88 -0.29 -12.28
C ASP A 10 2.39 -0.55 -12.32
N ILE A 11 2.74 -1.82 -12.21
CA ILE A 11 4.14 -2.27 -12.21
C ILE A 11 4.52 -2.68 -13.63
N PRO A 12 5.56 -2.06 -14.24
CA PRO A 12 6.02 -2.41 -15.58
C PRO A 12 6.34 -3.91 -15.72
N PRO A 13 5.92 -4.55 -16.83
CA PRO A 13 6.09 -5.99 -17.02
C PRO A 13 7.56 -6.42 -17.17
N ASP A 14 8.43 -5.48 -17.58
CA ASP A 14 9.86 -5.64 -17.78
C ASP A 14 10.69 -5.34 -16.51
N MET A 15 10.03 -4.97 -15.39
CA MET A 15 10.74 -4.75 -14.13
C MET A 15 11.48 -6.01 -13.68
N ASP A 16 12.76 -5.83 -13.32
CA ASP A 16 13.59 -6.91 -12.79
C ASP A 16 12.91 -7.64 -11.62
N LYS A 17 12.85 -8.97 -11.71
CA LYS A 17 12.11 -9.82 -10.77
C LYS A 17 12.76 -9.80 -9.39
N GLN A 18 14.08 -9.70 -9.30
CA GLN A 18 14.78 -9.67 -8.01
C GLN A 18 14.50 -8.35 -7.29
N ARG A 19 14.57 -7.23 -8.00
CA ARG A 19 14.20 -5.90 -7.53
C ARG A 19 12.74 -5.85 -7.10
N LEU A 20 11.82 -6.34 -7.93
CA LEU A 20 10.39 -6.39 -7.58
C LEU A 20 10.15 -7.24 -6.33
N GLY A 21 10.85 -8.38 -6.21
CA GLY A 21 10.81 -9.21 -5.01
C GLY A 21 11.27 -8.47 -3.76
N ALA A 22 12.33 -7.66 -3.86
CA ALA A 22 12.81 -6.85 -2.74
C ALA A 22 11.82 -5.75 -2.34
N ILE A 23 11.25 -5.05 -3.32
CA ILE A 23 10.22 -4.02 -3.09
C ILE A 23 8.99 -4.63 -2.41
N LYS A 24 8.50 -5.77 -2.89
CA LYS A 24 7.33 -6.44 -2.29
C LYS A 24 7.59 -6.92 -0.86
N ARG A 25 8.82 -7.35 -0.53
CA ARG A 25 9.18 -7.70 0.84
C ARG A 25 9.13 -6.47 1.75
N ALA A 26 9.76 -5.36 1.32
CA ALA A 26 9.74 -4.11 2.06
C ALA A 26 8.31 -3.55 2.20
N GLU A 27 7.47 -3.67 1.17
CA GLU A 27 6.05 -3.31 1.19
C GLU A 27 5.30 -4.09 2.27
N HIS A 28 5.52 -5.41 2.32
CA HIS A 28 4.91 -6.28 3.31
C HIS A 28 5.38 -5.96 4.73
N ASP A 29 6.66 -5.65 4.93
CA ASP A 29 7.21 -5.25 6.23
C ASP A 29 6.62 -3.90 6.68
N ARG A 30 6.56 -2.89 5.78
CA ARG A 30 5.96 -1.59 6.09
C ARG A 30 4.47 -1.70 6.39
N GLY A 31 3.74 -2.52 5.63
CA GLY A 31 2.33 -2.81 5.89
C GLY A 31 2.10 -3.44 7.27
N ARG A 32 2.97 -4.39 7.68
CA ARG A 32 2.92 -4.97 9.03
C ARG A 32 3.16 -3.94 10.13
N GLN A 33 4.10 -2.99 9.92
CA GLN A 33 4.30 -1.88 10.85
C GLN A 33 3.03 -1.03 10.97
N LEU A 34 2.39 -0.67 9.85
CA LEU A 34 1.15 0.11 9.87
C LEU A 34 -0.01 -0.59 10.57
N VAL A 35 -0.09 -1.93 10.47
CA VAL A 35 -1.06 -2.72 11.23
C VAL A 35 -0.74 -2.67 12.72
N SER A 36 0.53 -2.83 13.11
CA SER A 36 0.98 -2.74 14.50
C SER A 36 0.72 -1.36 15.10
N ASP A 37 0.92 -0.30 14.32
CA ASP A 37 0.66 1.09 14.71
C ASP A 37 -0.85 1.40 14.75
N GLY A 38 -1.71 0.45 14.36
CA GLY A 38 -3.14 0.65 14.30
C GLY A 38 -3.63 1.51 13.14
N LYS A 39 -2.73 2.00 12.27
CA LYS A 39 -3.06 2.87 11.14
C LYS A 39 -3.71 2.13 9.98
N LEU A 40 -3.30 0.89 9.72
CA LEU A 40 -3.91 0.02 8.70
C LEU A 40 -4.82 -1.00 9.39
N ARG A 41 -6.14 -0.80 9.27
CA ARG A 41 -7.13 -1.59 10.00
C ARG A 41 -7.55 -2.85 9.27
N ARG A 42 -7.74 -2.77 7.95
CA ARG A 42 -8.22 -3.88 7.11
C ARG A 42 -7.70 -3.77 5.68
N ILE A 43 -7.54 -4.91 5.03
CA ILE A 43 -7.17 -5.02 3.61
C ILE A 43 -8.06 -6.09 2.99
N TRP A 44 -8.64 -5.79 1.84
CA TRP A 44 -9.36 -6.73 1.00
C TRP A 44 -8.71 -6.81 -0.37
N ARG A 45 -8.42 -8.02 -0.82
CA ARG A 45 -7.91 -8.27 -2.17
C ARG A 45 -9.07 -8.47 -3.13
N ILE A 46 -8.95 -7.92 -4.33
CA ILE A 46 -9.87 -8.18 -5.44
C ILE A 46 -9.26 -9.33 -6.29
N PRO A 47 -9.91 -10.50 -6.38
CA PRO A 47 -9.43 -11.58 -7.24
C PRO A 47 -9.24 -11.12 -8.69
N GLY A 48 -8.10 -11.48 -9.29
CA GLY A 48 -7.76 -11.09 -10.66
C GLY A 48 -7.23 -9.66 -10.85
N ARG A 49 -7.21 -8.82 -9.80
CA ARG A 49 -6.67 -7.45 -9.87
C ARG A 49 -5.59 -7.21 -8.81
N ARG A 50 -4.62 -6.34 -9.12
CA ARG A 50 -3.64 -5.82 -8.16
C ARG A 50 -4.10 -4.47 -7.61
N ALA A 51 -5.35 -4.43 -7.14
CA ALA A 51 -6.00 -3.21 -6.70
C ALA A 51 -6.77 -3.44 -5.38
N PRO A 52 -6.09 -3.59 -4.23
CA PRO A 52 -6.77 -3.84 -2.97
C PRO A 52 -7.57 -2.62 -2.48
N TYR A 53 -8.64 -2.89 -1.75
CA TYR A 53 -9.26 -1.90 -0.86
C TYR A 53 -8.63 -2.00 0.53
N SER A 54 -8.33 -0.86 1.14
CA SER A 54 -7.74 -0.80 2.49
C SER A 54 -8.44 0.24 3.35
N LEU A 55 -8.68 -0.10 4.61
CA LEU A 55 -9.22 0.81 5.61
C LEU A 55 -8.09 1.34 6.48
N TYR A 56 -7.89 2.66 6.45
CA TYR A 56 -6.92 3.36 7.28
C TYR A 56 -7.61 4.15 8.40
N GLN A 57 -6.96 4.23 9.55
CA GLN A 57 -7.37 5.04 10.68
C GLN A 57 -6.20 5.97 11.07
N VAL A 58 -6.31 7.24 10.72
CA VAL A 58 -5.28 8.28 10.91
C VAL A 58 -5.93 9.60 11.32
N ASP A 59 -5.16 10.55 11.84
CA ASP A 59 -5.66 11.78 12.42
C ASP A 59 -6.06 12.81 11.37
N SER A 60 -5.46 12.78 10.17
CA SER A 60 -5.78 13.71 9.09
C SER A 60 -5.55 13.16 7.67
N PRO A 61 -6.08 13.81 6.62
CA PRO A 61 -5.76 13.48 5.23
C PRO A 61 -4.27 13.61 4.88
N GLU A 62 -3.56 14.56 5.51
CA GLU A 62 -2.12 14.75 5.33
C GLU A 62 -1.35 13.55 5.88
N GLU A 63 -1.72 13.05 7.07
CA GLU A 63 -1.13 11.84 7.63
C GLU A 63 -1.40 10.62 6.73
N LEU A 64 -2.61 10.51 6.16
CA LEU A 64 -2.89 9.46 5.18
C LEU A 64 -1.94 9.56 3.98
N HIS A 65 -1.72 10.76 3.47
CA HIS A 65 -0.81 11.00 2.35
C HIS A 65 0.62 10.57 2.67
N GLU A 66 1.12 10.90 3.87
CA GLU A 66 2.43 10.47 4.34
C GLU A 66 2.53 8.94 4.48
N VAL A 67 1.50 8.31 5.05
CA VAL A 67 1.41 6.85 5.18
C VAL A 67 1.49 6.18 3.81
N LEU A 68 0.67 6.62 2.86
CA LEU A 68 0.63 6.06 1.51
C LEU A 68 1.94 6.32 0.74
N SER A 69 2.53 7.49 0.90
CA SER A 69 3.81 7.85 0.26
C SER A 69 4.99 7.05 0.85
N SER A 70 4.87 6.60 2.10
CA SER A 70 5.89 5.76 2.76
C SER A 70 5.92 4.31 2.27
N LEU A 71 4.91 3.88 1.50
CA LEU A 71 4.87 2.52 0.94
C LEU A 71 5.92 2.39 -0.18
N PRO A 72 6.80 1.38 -0.14
CA PRO A 72 7.77 1.10 -1.20
C PRO A 72 7.19 0.99 -2.62
N LEU A 73 5.93 0.57 -2.77
CA LEU A 73 5.26 0.51 -4.07
C LEU A 73 4.66 1.83 -4.54
N SER A 74 4.65 2.90 -3.73
CA SER A 74 4.01 4.18 -4.08
C SER A 74 4.39 4.77 -5.45
N PRO A 75 5.63 4.60 -5.98
CA PRO A 75 5.98 5.09 -7.31
C PRO A 75 5.26 4.37 -8.47
N TRP A 76 4.72 3.17 -8.22
CA TRP A 76 4.03 2.31 -9.19
C TRP A 76 2.57 2.11 -8.84
N THR A 77 1.98 3.04 -8.09
CA THR A 77 0.57 3.01 -7.77
C THR A 77 -0.12 4.22 -8.37
N SER A 78 -1.21 4.02 -9.11
CA SER A 78 -2.06 5.15 -9.49
C SER A 78 -2.87 5.58 -8.27
N ARG A 79 -2.87 6.88 -7.99
CA ARG A 79 -3.74 7.50 -6.98
C ARG A 79 -5.15 7.67 -7.53
#